data_AF-A0A022RDE8-F1
#
_entry.id   AF-A0A022RDE8-F1
#
_cell.length_a   1.000
_cell.length_b   1.000
_cell.length_c   1.000
_cell.angle_alpha   90.00
_cell.angle_beta   90.00
_cell.angle_gamma   90.00
#
_symmetry.space_group_name_H-M   'P 1'
#
loop_
_entity.id
_entity.type
_entity.pdbx_description
1 polymer ?
#
loop_
_entity_poly.entity_id
_entity_poly.type
_entity_poly.pdbx_seq_one_letter_code
_entity_poly.pdbx_strand_id
1 'polypeptide(L)'
;MTFRGSTGGGIKVSILHGGDSVMEKYPETKKRINKMRKQLEKFEVENPEQRNRITKIRRHLDKLINKLEEEDEEKEEEVLDEISNCYWKPDVQPTPIRRRLSDMVLYDRRDSTASTYPNRMRLLKNTAKLAIGYFNKQSPIRYSVLDLVRATQHVCAGRYFRLTFTAKPEGSEETETFEAKVCYRIGQIDVDFVKIVAT
;
A
#
# COMPACT_ATOMS: atom_id res chain seq x y z
N MET A 1 -7.59 32.55 62.69
CA MET A 1 -8.00 33.05 61.36
C MET A 1 -7.99 31.88 60.39
N THR A 2 -9.17 31.41 60.02
CA THR A 2 -9.43 30.38 59.02
C THR A 2 -9.53 31.02 57.64
N PHE A 3 -8.75 30.57 56.66
CA PHE A 3 -9.07 30.80 55.25
C PHE A 3 -9.12 29.47 54.48
N ARG A 4 -10.31 29.28 53.92
CA ARG A 4 -10.79 28.25 52.99
C ARG A 4 -10.37 28.61 51.56
N GLY A 5 -10.33 27.58 50.69
CA GLY A 5 -10.40 27.68 49.23
C GLY A 5 -9.06 27.35 48.57
N SER A 6 -8.96 26.58 47.49
CA SER A 6 -9.95 26.24 46.47
C SER A 6 -9.57 24.91 45.81
N THR A 7 -10.59 24.09 45.56
CA THR A 7 -10.59 22.87 44.76
C THR A 7 -10.22 23.18 43.30
N GLY A 8 -8.97 22.94 42.92
CA GLY A 8 -8.53 22.86 41.54
C GLY A 8 -8.80 21.46 40.99
N GLY A 9 -9.97 21.27 40.37
CA GLY A 9 -10.29 20.07 39.61
C GLY A 9 -9.37 19.96 38.40
N GLY A 10 -8.34 19.12 38.52
CA GLY A 10 -7.50 18.74 37.39
C GLY A 10 -8.34 18.03 36.34
N ILE A 11 -8.58 18.72 35.22
CA ILE A 11 -9.19 18.16 34.02
C ILE A 11 -8.27 17.04 33.53
N LYS A 12 -8.69 15.79 33.75
CA LYS A 12 -8.12 14.64 33.05
C LYS A 12 -8.48 14.78 31.58
N VAL A 13 -7.56 15.33 30.80
CA VAL A 13 -7.62 15.26 29.34
C VAL A 13 -7.28 13.81 28.98
N SER A 14 -8.33 13.00 28.79
CA SER A 14 -8.21 11.70 28.16
C SER A 14 -7.67 11.92 26.74
N ILE A 15 -6.45 11.45 26.51
CA ILE A 15 -5.84 11.35 25.19
C ILE A 15 -6.73 10.41 24.37
N LEU A 16 -7.58 11.01 23.54
CA LEU A 16 -8.41 10.33 22.56
C LEU A 16 -7.49 9.53 21.63
N HIS A 17 -7.51 8.20 21.77
CA HIS A 17 -6.97 7.24 20.81
C HIS A 17 -7.86 7.21 19.55
N GLY A 18 -7.98 8.34 18.87
CA GLY A 18 -8.77 8.52 17.67
C GLY A 18 -7.90 8.43 16.43
N GLY A 19 -7.36 7.25 16.16
CA GLY A 19 -6.50 7.04 15.00
C GLY A 19 -6.33 5.57 14.66
N ASP A 20 -7.31 4.73 14.98
CA ASP A 20 -7.39 3.38 14.42
C ASP A 20 -7.53 3.53 12.91
N SER A 21 -6.40 3.35 12.21
CA SER A 21 -6.40 3.31 10.76
C SER A 21 -7.35 2.20 10.34
N VAL A 22 -8.41 2.56 9.62
CA VAL A 22 -9.47 1.64 9.16
C VAL A 22 -8.88 0.48 8.33
N MET A 23 -7.65 0.63 7.83
CA MET A 23 -6.94 -0.39 7.06
C MET A 23 -6.22 -1.46 7.87
N GLU A 24 -5.98 -1.31 9.18
CA GLU A 24 -5.27 -2.34 9.97
C GLU A 24 -6.18 -3.49 10.44
N LYS A 25 -7.51 -3.31 10.37
CA LYS A 25 -8.50 -4.33 10.78
C LYS A 25 -8.77 -5.42 9.73
N TYR A 26 -8.40 -5.17 8.47
CA TYR A 26 -8.63 -6.07 7.35
C TYR A 26 -7.78 -7.37 7.36
N PRO A 27 -6.46 -7.33 7.62
CA PRO A 27 -5.64 -8.54 7.63
C PRO A 27 -6.04 -9.52 8.76
N GLU A 28 -6.54 -9.03 9.89
CA GLU A 28 -7.02 -9.87 10.99
C GLU A 28 -8.33 -10.59 10.64
N THR A 29 -9.23 -9.91 9.93
CA THR A 29 -10.53 -10.47 9.52
C THR A 29 -10.34 -11.60 8.51
N LYS A 30 -9.47 -11.43 7.51
CA LYS A 30 -9.14 -12.48 6.51
C LYS A 30 -8.49 -13.71 7.18
N LYS A 31 -7.56 -13.48 8.13
CA LYS A 31 -6.96 -14.56 8.94
C LYS A 31 -8.00 -15.33 9.75
N ARG A 32 -8.96 -14.63 10.37
CA ARG A 32 -10.04 -15.25 11.16
C ARG A 32 -10.98 -16.09 10.29
N ILE A 33 -11.35 -15.59 9.11
CA ILE A 33 -12.18 -16.33 8.15
C ILE A 33 -11.47 -17.62 7.69
N ASN A 34 -10.19 -17.53 7.35
CA ASN A 34 -9.41 -18.71 6.97
C ASN A 34 -9.28 -19.74 8.11
N LYS A 35 -9.21 -19.29 9.37
CA LYS A 35 -9.22 -20.18 10.54
C LYS A 35 -10.56 -20.91 10.67
N MET A 36 -11.69 -20.21 10.49
CA MET A 36 -13.03 -20.83 10.52
C MET A 36 -13.19 -21.86 9.39
N ARG A 37 -12.67 -21.57 8.18
CA ARG A 37 -12.69 -22.50 7.05
C ARG A 37 -11.97 -23.82 7.37
N LYS A 38 -10.77 -23.74 7.97
CA LYS A 38 -10.01 -24.93 8.40
C LYS A 38 -10.75 -25.74 9.49
N GLN A 39 -11.45 -25.07 10.39
CA GLN A 39 -12.25 -25.75 11.41
C GLN A 39 -13.46 -26.47 10.80
N LEU A 40 -14.12 -25.87 9.81
CA LEU A 40 -15.24 -26.48 9.07
C LEU A 40 -14.81 -27.71 8.26
N GLU A 41 -13.59 -27.75 7.71
CA GLU A 41 -13.03 -28.95 7.07
C GLU A 41 -12.89 -30.12 8.03
N LYS A 42 -12.35 -29.89 9.22
CA LYS A 42 -12.26 -30.94 10.25
C LYS A 42 -13.64 -31.41 10.70
N PHE A 43 -14.57 -30.48 10.91
CA PHE A 43 -15.92 -30.80 11.35
C PHE A 43 -16.74 -31.60 10.33
N GLU A 44 -16.50 -31.40 9.02
CA GLU A 44 -17.16 -32.20 7.97
C GLU A 44 -16.74 -33.67 8.00
N VAL A 45 -15.46 -33.94 8.30
CA VAL A 45 -14.93 -35.31 8.41
C VAL A 45 -15.52 -36.02 9.63
N GLU A 46 -15.65 -35.30 10.74
CA GLU A 46 -16.18 -35.84 12.00
C GLU A 46 -17.70 -36.04 11.98
N ASN A 47 -18.44 -35.24 11.20
CA ASN A 47 -19.91 -35.22 11.23
C ASN A 47 -20.52 -35.25 9.81
N PRO A 48 -20.44 -36.39 9.09
CA PRO A 48 -20.91 -36.50 7.71
C PRO A 48 -22.42 -36.27 7.56
N GLU A 49 -23.22 -36.53 8.59
CA GLU A 49 -24.68 -36.31 8.58
C GLU A 49 -25.05 -34.82 8.48
N GLN A 50 -24.18 -33.92 8.93
CA GLN A 50 -24.40 -32.48 8.89
C GLN A 50 -23.84 -31.80 7.63
N ARG A 51 -23.36 -32.59 6.66
CA ARG A 51 -22.68 -32.09 5.45
C ARG A 51 -23.48 -31.02 4.68
N ASN A 52 -24.80 -31.18 4.59
CA ASN A 52 -25.66 -30.20 3.91
C ASN A 52 -25.73 -28.85 4.63
N ARG A 53 -25.56 -28.80 5.96
CA ARG A 53 -25.48 -27.54 6.73
C ARG A 53 -24.10 -26.93 6.60
N ILE A 54 -23.05 -27.75 6.69
CA ILE A 54 -21.65 -27.34 6.56
C ILE A 54 -21.37 -26.70 5.19
N THR A 55 -21.86 -27.31 4.12
CA THR A 55 -21.71 -26.79 2.75
C THR A 55 -22.40 -25.43 2.55
N LYS A 56 -23.55 -25.20 3.19
CA LYS A 56 -24.19 -23.87 3.19
C LYS A 56 -23.32 -22.82 3.88
N ILE A 57 -22.75 -23.16 5.04
CA ILE A 57 -21.85 -22.26 5.78
C ILE A 57 -20.59 -21.93 4.95
N ARG A 58 -19.99 -22.93 4.28
CA ARG A 58 -18.85 -22.69 3.37
C ARG A 58 -19.19 -21.69 2.27
N ARG A 59 -20.32 -21.88 1.57
CA ARG A 59 -20.74 -20.93 0.52
C ARG A 59 -20.89 -19.51 1.05
N HIS A 60 -21.34 -19.33 2.30
CA HIS A 60 -21.41 -18.01 2.91
C HIS A 60 -20.04 -17.42 3.20
N LEU A 61 -19.07 -18.21 3.70
CA LEU A 61 -17.71 -17.75 3.92
C LEU A 61 -17.01 -17.38 2.60
N ASP A 62 -17.18 -18.17 1.55
CA ASP A 62 -16.59 -17.88 0.24
C ASP A 62 -17.17 -16.59 -0.34
N LYS A 63 -18.49 -16.36 -0.22
CA LYS A 63 -19.11 -15.08 -0.60
C LYS A 63 -18.56 -13.89 0.18
N LEU A 64 -18.23 -14.06 1.47
CA LEU A 64 -17.63 -12.98 2.26
C LEU A 64 -16.20 -12.69 1.82
N ILE A 65 -15.41 -13.72 1.47
CA ILE A 65 -14.06 -13.53 0.96
C ILE A 65 -14.08 -12.76 -0.36
N ASN A 66 -14.93 -13.18 -1.31
CA ASN A 66 -15.01 -12.50 -2.61
C ASN A 66 -15.42 -11.03 -2.46
N LYS A 67 -16.39 -10.73 -1.60
CA LYS A 67 -16.77 -9.33 -1.32
C LYS A 67 -15.63 -8.50 -0.73
N LEU A 68 -14.83 -9.09 0.17
CA LEU A 68 -13.67 -8.40 0.73
C LEU A 68 -12.60 -8.14 -0.33
N GLU A 69 -12.44 -9.04 -1.31
CA GLU A 69 -11.49 -8.88 -2.42
C GLU A 69 -11.99 -7.85 -3.45
N GLU A 70 -13.28 -7.87 -3.79
CA GLU A 70 -13.92 -6.85 -4.64
C GLU A 70 -13.81 -5.45 -4.01
N GLU A 71 -14.05 -5.32 -2.70
CA GLU A 71 -13.88 -4.04 -1.98
C GLU A 71 -12.42 -3.56 -1.93
N ASP A 72 -11.44 -4.47 -1.97
CA ASP A 72 -10.02 -4.11 -1.99
C ASP A 72 -9.62 -3.60 -3.39
N GLU A 73 -10.13 -4.24 -4.45
CA GLU A 73 -9.91 -3.82 -5.84
C GLU A 73 -10.57 -2.46 -6.13
N GLU A 74 -11.82 -2.25 -5.71
CA GLU A 74 -12.56 -1.00 -5.92
C GLU A 74 -11.88 0.18 -5.21
N LYS A 75 -11.39 -0.03 -3.97
CA LYS A 75 -10.62 1.00 -3.24
C LYS A 75 -9.26 1.27 -3.88
N GLU A 76 -8.64 0.29 -4.51
CA GLU A 76 -7.38 0.50 -5.24
C GLU A 76 -7.61 1.33 -6.51
N GLU A 77 -8.71 1.08 -7.22
CA GLU A 77 -9.12 1.84 -8.40
C GLU A 77 -9.55 3.28 -8.04
N GLU A 78 -10.32 3.47 -6.98
CA GLU A 78 -10.71 4.81 -6.48
C GLU A 78 -9.50 5.64 -6.07
N VAL A 79 -8.48 5.03 -5.46
CA VAL A 79 -7.21 5.70 -5.14
C VAL A 79 -6.46 6.11 -6.41
N LEU A 80 -6.46 5.28 -7.46
CA LEU A 80 -5.86 5.64 -8.75
C LEU A 80 -6.60 6.81 -9.41
N ASP A 81 -7.92 6.83 -9.32
CA ASP A 81 -8.77 7.92 -9.84
C ASP A 81 -8.64 9.21 -9.04
N GLU A 82 -8.54 9.15 -7.70
CA GLU A 82 -8.23 10.34 -6.89
C GLU A 82 -6.85 10.92 -7.25
N ILE A 83 -5.83 10.06 -7.45
CA ILE A 83 -4.49 10.48 -7.88
C ILE A 83 -4.51 11.09 -9.29
N SER A 84 -5.43 10.62 -10.14
CA SER A 84 -5.69 11.20 -11.45
C SER A 84 -6.34 12.59 -11.33
N ASN A 85 -7.44 12.69 -10.56
CA ASN A 85 -8.27 13.89 -10.40
C ASN A 85 -7.60 15.03 -9.62
N CYS A 86 -6.74 14.75 -8.65
CA CYS A 86 -6.07 15.79 -7.87
C CYS A 86 -5.12 16.69 -8.69
N TYR A 87 -4.76 16.30 -9.91
CA TYR A 87 -3.70 16.97 -10.69
C TYR A 87 -4.14 17.47 -12.06
N TRP A 88 -5.35 17.15 -12.51
CA TRP A 88 -5.94 17.67 -13.74
C TRP A 88 -7.21 18.45 -13.40
N LYS A 89 -7.05 19.70 -12.95
CA LYS A 89 -8.14 20.67 -13.01
C LYS A 89 -8.21 21.20 -14.44
N PRO A 90 -9.24 20.85 -15.25
CA PRO A 90 -9.31 21.20 -16.66
C PRO A 90 -9.37 22.71 -16.93
N ASP A 91 -9.71 23.51 -15.92
CA ASP A 91 -9.87 24.97 -16.07
C ASP A 91 -8.60 25.80 -15.86
N VAL A 92 -7.46 25.16 -15.56
CA VAL A 92 -6.19 25.89 -15.52
C VAL A 92 -5.66 25.96 -16.94
N GLN A 93 -5.99 27.04 -17.66
CA GLN A 93 -5.40 27.29 -18.97
C GLN A 93 -3.87 27.16 -18.86
N PRO A 94 -3.23 26.37 -19.75
CA PRO A 94 -1.79 26.19 -19.74
C PRO A 94 -1.17 27.54 -20.06
N THR A 95 -0.82 28.29 -19.01
CA THR A 95 0.13 29.38 -19.17
C THR A 95 1.39 28.74 -19.77
N PRO A 96 2.02 29.36 -20.79
CA PRO A 96 3.28 28.91 -21.34
C PRO A 96 4.39 29.15 -20.30
N ILE A 97 4.30 28.44 -19.20
CA ILE A 97 5.37 28.33 -18.24
C ILE A 97 6.41 27.52 -18.98
N ARG A 98 7.57 28.12 -19.25
CA ARG A 98 8.84 27.40 -19.43
C ARG A 98 9.11 26.61 -18.14
N ARG A 99 8.28 25.61 -17.83
CA ARG A 99 8.53 24.68 -16.73
C ARG A 99 9.71 23.89 -17.22
N ARG A 100 10.89 24.19 -16.66
CA ARG A 100 11.97 23.22 -16.65
C ARG A 100 11.32 21.91 -16.25
N LEU A 101 11.47 20.88 -17.08
CA LEU A 101 11.07 19.50 -16.82
C LEU A 101 11.88 19.02 -15.62
N SER A 102 11.56 19.56 -14.45
CA SER A 102 12.32 19.41 -13.24
C SER A 102 11.81 18.17 -12.55
N ASP A 103 12.72 17.24 -12.34
CA ASP A 103 12.52 16.05 -11.55
C ASP A 103 11.98 16.46 -10.18
N MET A 104 10.74 16.07 -9.88
CA MET A 104 10.14 16.34 -8.58
C MET A 104 10.51 15.20 -7.64
N VAL A 105 11.32 15.49 -6.62
CA VAL A 105 11.61 14.52 -5.57
C VAL A 105 10.34 14.32 -4.75
N LEU A 106 9.78 13.11 -4.83
CA LEU A 106 8.60 12.72 -4.07
C LEU A 106 8.94 12.17 -2.70
N TYR A 107 10.08 11.49 -2.64
CA TYR A 107 10.59 10.85 -1.44
C TYR A 107 12.11 10.79 -1.54
N ASP A 108 12.77 11.07 -0.43
CA ASP A 108 14.19 10.84 -0.23
C ASP A 108 14.37 10.50 1.25
N ARG A 109 14.86 9.30 1.55
CA ARG A 109 15.02 8.81 2.92
C ARG A 109 15.87 9.75 3.78
N ARG A 110 16.82 10.49 3.20
CA ARG A 110 17.71 11.40 3.93
C ARG A 110 17.04 12.72 4.30
N ASP A 111 16.13 13.19 3.46
CA ASP A 111 15.56 14.54 3.56
C ASP A 111 14.04 14.54 3.85
N SER A 112 13.40 13.37 3.95
CA SER A 112 11.94 13.29 3.93
C SER A 112 11.24 13.62 5.24
N THR A 113 10.45 14.70 5.18
CA THR A 113 9.18 14.84 5.93
C THR A 113 8.05 13.96 5.35
N ALA A 114 8.32 13.12 4.36
CA ALA A 114 7.33 12.38 3.57
C ALA A 114 6.36 11.45 4.33
N SER A 115 6.47 11.33 5.66
CA SER A 115 5.37 10.83 6.48
C SER A 115 4.09 11.67 6.33
N THR A 116 4.20 12.92 5.85
CA THR A 116 3.06 13.85 5.69
C THR A 116 1.99 13.33 4.70
N TYR A 117 2.31 12.42 3.78
CA TYR A 117 1.36 11.97 2.74
C TYR A 117 1.31 10.43 2.63
N PRO A 118 0.51 9.74 3.47
CA PRO A 118 0.47 8.28 3.52
C PRO A 118 0.04 7.64 2.18
N ASN A 119 -0.89 8.27 1.45
CA ASN A 119 -1.34 7.77 0.14
C ASN A 119 -0.21 7.80 -0.90
N ARG A 120 0.61 8.85 -0.90
CA ARG A 120 1.77 8.94 -1.79
C ARG A 120 2.80 7.85 -1.46
N MET A 121 3.08 7.63 -0.18
CA MET A 121 4.00 6.56 0.24
C MET A 121 3.47 5.18 -0.16
N ARG A 122 2.17 4.93 -0.02
CA ARG A 122 1.53 3.68 -0.45
C ARG A 122 1.71 3.44 -1.95
N LEU A 123 1.43 4.45 -2.78
CA LEU A 123 1.66 4.40 -4.22
C LEU A 123 3.11 4.01 -4.53
N LEU A 124 4.09 4.73 -3.97
CA LEU A 124 5.50 4.49 -4.25
C LEU A 124 5.96 3.07 -3.83
N LYS A 125 5.46 2.56 -2.70
CA LYS A 125 5.72 1.18 -2.27
C LYS A 125 5.11 0.16 -3.23
N ASN A 126 3.88 0.38 -3.71
CA ASN A 126 3.25 -0.48 -4.69
C ASN A 126 3.99 -0.45 -6.03
N THR A 127 4.47 0.73 -6.48
CA THR A 127 5.30 0.86 -7.68
C THR A 127 6.63 0.12 -7.53
N ALA A 128 7.28 0.16 -6.37
CA ALA A 128 8.49 -0.62 -6.11
C ALA A 128 8.23 -2.14 -6.14
N LYS A 129 7.11 -2.60 -5.58
CA LYS A 129 6.69 -4.01 -5.66
C LYS A 129 6.43 -4.44 -7.11
N LEU A 130 5.80 -3.60 -7.91
CA LEU A 130 5.57 -3.86 -9.33
C LEU A 130 6.91 -4.00 -10.07
N ALA A 131 7.85 -3.09 -9.82
CA ALA A 131 9.19 -3.15 -10.40
C ALA A 131 9.95 -4.44 -10.00
N ILE A 132 9.97 -4.82 -8.71
CA ILE A 132 10.65 -6.07 -8.32
C ILE A 132 9.94 -7.30 -8.90
N GLY A 133 8.61 -7.27 -9.01
CA GLY A 133 7.83 -8.34 -9.64
C GLY A 133 8.23 -8.54 -11.10
N TYR A 134 8.48 -7.44 -11.83
CA TYR A 134 9.00 -7.49 -13.19
C TYR A 134 10.41 -8.11 -13.26
N PHE A 135 11.33 -7.70 -12.37
CA PHE A 135 12.69 -8.24 -12.31
C PHE A 135 12.72 -9.74 -11.95
N ASN A 136 11.94 -10.15 -10.95
CA ASN A 136 11.84 -11.55 -10.51
C ASN A 136 11.30 -12.51 -11.57
N LYS A 137 10.58 -12.01 -12.59
CA LYS A 137 10.15 -12.84 -13.73
C LYS A 137 11.31 -13.17 -14.68
N GLN A 138 12.38 -12.37 -14.65
CA GLN A 138 13.53 -12.48 -15.56
C GLN A 138 14.76 -13.06 -14.85
N SER A 139 14.81 -12.98 -13.52
CA SER A 139 15.90 -13.46 -12.69
C SER A 139 15.59 -14.83 -12.07
N PRO A 140 16.57 -15.74 -11.95
CA PRO A 140 16.41 -16.99 -11.19
C PRO A 140 16.29 -16.74 -9.68
N ILE A 141 16.82 -15.63 -9.18
CA ILE A 141 16.78 -15.25 -7.77
C ILE A 141 15.57 -14.36 -7.54
N ARG A 142 14.76 -14.70 -6.53
CA ARG A 142 13.60 -13.91 -6.13
C ARG A 142 14.00 -12.88 -5.09
N TYR A 143 13.59 -11.64 -5.30
CA TYR A 143 13.83 -10.54 -4.39
C TYR A 143 12.53 -10.04 -3.76
N SER A 144 12.61 -9.57 -2.53
CA SER A 144 11.52 -8.93 -1.80
C SER A 144 11.90 -7.49 -1.46
N VAL A 145 11.03 -6.52 -1.78
CA VAL A 145 11.28 -5.11 -1.45
C VAL A 145 11.33 -4.96 0.07
N LEU A 146 12.43 -4.42 0.57
CA LEU A 146 12.64 -4.15 1.98
C LEU A 146 12.27 -2.71 2.32
N ASP A 147 12.82 -1.74 1.59
CA ASP A 147 12.52 -0.33 1.81
C ASP A 147 12.75 0.53 0.57
N LEU A 148 12.01 1.63 0.49
CA LEU A 148 12.20 2.66 -0.52
C LEU A 148 13.30 3.63 -0.04
N VAL A 149 14.25 3.97 -0.91
CA VAL A 149 15.34 4.91 -0.60
C VAL A 149 15.05 6.28 -1.19
N ARG A 150 14.64 6.34 -2.46
CA ARG A 150 14.35 7.58 -3.16
C ARG A 150 13.29 7.35 -4.23
N ALA A 151 12.45 8.35 -4.44
CA ALA A 151 11.52 8.40 -5.55
C ALA A 151 11.50 9.78 -6.17
N THR A 152 11.68 9.84 -7.48
CA THR A 152 11.52 11.05 -8.28
C THR A 152 10.43 10.83 -9.30
N GLN A 153 9.59 11.85 -9.50
CA GLN A 153 8.55 11.85 -10.51
C GLN A 153 8.91 12.85 -11.59
N HIS A 154 8.69 12.43 -12.82
CA HIS A 154 8.80 13.28 -13.98
C HIS A 154 7.45 13.32 -14.68
N VAL A 155 7.05 14.51 -15.12
CA VAL A 155 5.80 14.74 -15.85
C VAL A 155 6.16 15.01 -17.31
N CYS A 156 5.72 14.15 -18.21
CA CYS A 156 5.87 14.29 -19.66
C CYS A 156 4.51 13.97 -20.33
N ALA A 157 4.50 13.27 -21.48
CA ALA A 157 3.28 12.68 -22.06
C ALA A 157 2.78 11.46 -21.23
N GLY A 158 2.64 11.65 -19.92
CA GLY A 158 2.47 10.62 -18.90
C GLY A 158 3.24 10.96 -17.63
N ARG A 159 3.28 10.04 -16.68
CA ARG A 159 4.09 10.15 -15.47
C ARG A 159 5.06 8.98 -15.44
N TYR A 160 6.33 9.22 -15.18
CA TYR A 160 7.20 8.11 -14.81
C TYR A 160 7.88 8.36 -13.47
N PHE A 161 8.01 7.29 -12.72
CA PHE A 161 8.67 7.25 -11.44
C PHE A 161 10.03 6.62 -11.64
N ARG A 162 11.07 7.35 -11.24
CA ARG A 162 12.40 6.78 -11.06
C ARG A 162 12.60 6.51 -9.58
N LEU A 163 12.68 5.23 -9.25
CA LEU A 163 12.73 4.71 -7.90
C LEU A 163 14.13 4.15 -7.61
N THR A 164 14.57 4.37 -6.39
CA THR A 164 15.69 3.66 -5.77
C THR A 164 15.17 2.98 -4.52
N PHE A 165 15.34 1.67 -4.40
CA PHE A 165 14.85 0.89 -3.27
C PHE A 165 15.82 -0.25 -2.93
N THR A 166 15.81 -0.71 -1.69
CA THR A 166 16.58 -1.89 -1.27
C THR A 166 15.68 -3.12 -1.28
N ALA A 167 16.20 -4.25 -1.75
CA ALA A 167 15.51 -5.53 -1.72
C ALA A 167 16.42 -6.64 -1.19
N LYS A 168 15.79 -7.67 -0.62
CA LYS A 168 16.45 -8.83 -0.05
C LYS A 168 16.18 -10.06 -0.93
N PRO A 169 17.21 -10.76 -1.43
CA PRO A 169 17.06 -12.04 -2.11
C PRO A 169 16.52 -13.11 -1.15
N GLU A 170 15.74 -14.03 -1.68
CA GLU A 170 15.20 -15.15 -0.92
C GLU A 170 16.34 -16.07 -0.44
N GLY A 171 16.51 -16.19 0.87
CA GLY A 171 17.52 -17.06 1.49
C GLY A 171 18.89 -16.42 1.80
N SER A 172 19.10 -15.13 1.52
CA SER A 172 20.31 -14.41 1.95
C SER A 172 19.94 -13.19 2.80
N GLU A 173 20.80 -12.83 3.76
CA GLU A 173 20.64 -11.63 4.61
C GLU A 173 21.16 -10.36 3.95
N GLU A 174 21.92 -10.49 2.87
CA GLU A 174 22.49 -9.36 2.15
C GLU A 174 21.40 -8.59 1.41
N THR A 175 21.47 -7.27 1.43
CA THR A 175 20.50 -6.41 0.75
C THR A 175 21.14 -5.76 -0.45
N GLU A 176 20.43 -5.76 -1.56
CA GLU A 176 20.86 -5.12 -2.79
C GLU A 176 20.04 -3.86 -3.06
N THR A 177 20.68 -2.87 -3.68
CA THR A 177 20.02 -1.63 -4.10
C THR A 177 19.58 -1.75 -5.55
N PHE A 178 18.32 -1.44 -5.80
CA PHE A 178 17.71 -1.45 -7.12
C PHE A 178 17.39 -0.04 -7.58
N GLU A 179 17.59 0.21 -8.87
CA GLU A 179 17.07 1.37 -9.58
C GLU A 179 16.04 0.91 -10.61
N ALA A 180 14.87 1.53 -10.59
CA ALA A 180 13.80 1.22 -11.51
C ALA A 180 13.18 2.47 -12.12
N LYS A 181 12.66 2.33 -13.34
CA LYS A 181 11.83 3.33 -14.00
C LYS A 181 10.49 2.71 -14.38
N VAL A 182 9.41 3.30 -13.89
CA VAL A 182 8.03 2.83 -14.14
C VAL A 182 7.21 3.95 -14.74
N CYS A 183 6.60 3.70 -15.91
CA CYS A 183 5.79 4.62 -16.67
C CYS A 183 4.29 4.34 -16.45
N TYR A 184 3.55 5.38 -16.07
CA TYR A 184 2.09 5.42 -15.98
C TYR A 184 1.56 6.22 -17.16
N ARG A 185 0.92 5.52 -18.09
CA ARG A 185 0.20 6.07 -19.23
C ARG A 185 -1.30 5.85 -19.02
N ILE A 186 -2.11 6.51 -19.85
CA ILE A 186 -3.57 6.33 -19.79
C ILE A 186 -3.90 4.86 -20.04
N GLY A 187 -4.47 4.18 -19.04
CA GLY A 187 -4.87 2.78 -19.11
C GLY A 187 -3.72 1.75 -19.10
N GLN A 188 -2.47 2.15 -18.89
CA GLN A 188 -1.33 1.23 -18.94
C GLN A 188 -0.22 1.61 -17.95
N ILE A 189 0.33 0.61 -17.27
CA ILE A 189 1.51 0.74 -16.41
C ILE A 189 2.60 -0.17 -16.97
N ASP A 190 3.74 0.44 -17.33
CA ASP A 190 4.89 -0.25 -17.91
C ASP A 190 6.13 -0.07 -17.03
N VAL A 191 6.90 -1.14 -16.88
CA VAL A 191 8.25 -1.07 -16.28
C VAL A 191 9.25 -0.92 -17.41
N ASP A 192 9.89 0.26 -17.51
CA ASP A 192 10.90 0.53 -18.54
C ASP A 192 12.17 -0.27 -18.27
N PHE A 193 12.68 -0.21 -17.04
CA PHE A 193 13.85 -0.99 -16.62
C PHE A 193 13.89 -1.19 -15.11
N VAL A 194 14.58 -2.25 -14.69
CA VAL A 194 14.97 -2.52 -13.31
C VAL A 194 16.38 -3.08 -13.33
N LYS A 195 17.30 -2.50 -12.56
CA LYS A 195 18.69 -2.95 -12.46
C LYS A 195 19.21 -2.86 -11.04
N ILE A 196 20.13 -3.75 -10.70
CA ILE A 196 20.90 -3.68 -9.46
C ILE A 196 21.95 -2.58 -9.62
N VAL A 197 22.11 -1.74 -8.60
CA VAL A 197 23.13 -0.69 -8.56
C VAL A 197 24.13 -1.08 -7.49
N ALA A 198 25.39 -1.21 -7.89
CA ALA A 198 26.48 -1.40 -6.95
C ALA A 198 26.57 -0.16 -6.04
N THR A 199 26.30 -0.37 -4.76
CA THR A 199 26.43 0.65 -3.71
C THR A 199 27.88 0.86 -3.32
#